data_AF-A0A497SXW7-F1
#
_entry.id   AF-A0A497SXW7-F1
#
_cell.length_a   1.000
_cell.length_b   1.000
_cell.length_c   1.000
_cell.angle_alpha   90.00
_cell.angle_beta   90.00
_cell.angle_gamma   90.00
#
_symmetry.space_group_name_H-M   'P 1'
#
loop_
_entity.id
_entity.type
_entity.pdbx_description
1 polymer ?
#
loop_
_entity_poly.entity_id
_entity_poly.type
_entity_poly.pdbx_seq_one_letter_code
_entity_poly.pdbx_strand_id
1 'polypeptide(L)'
;MSTEFYWDKEKKELIFTRYAGGIPEEGKDLKYVFNGVDNLVKFFKEKDETIIYSEYDIPYTVASMKSEIINRGAILIEVVSR
;
A
#
# COMPACT_ATOMS: atom_id res chain seq x y z
N MET A 1 3.33 12.28 -7.76
CA MET A 1 2.50 11.28 -8.46
C MET A 1 2.17 10.18 -7.46
N SER A 2 0.91 9.78 -7.36
CA SER A 2 0.42 8.73 -6.47
C SER A 2 0.00 7.50 -7.27
N THR A 3 -0.16 6.36 -6.58
CA THR A 3 -0.79 5.15 -7.11
C THR A 3 -1.63 4.50 -6.04
N GLU A 4 -2.93 4.36 -6.29
CA GLU A 4 -3.84 3.65 -5.37
C GLU A 4 -3.84 2.15 -5.64
N PHE A 5 -4.04 1.35 -4.60
CA PHE A 5 -4.09 -0.11 -4.65
C PHE A 5 -5.36 -0.65 -4.00
N TYR A 6 -5.99 -1.62 -4.67
CA TYR A 6 -7.32 -2.12 -4.38
C TYR A 6 -7.35 -3.65 -4.25
N TRP A 7 -8.22 -4.19 -3.41
CA TRP A 7 -8.44 -5.64 -3.29
C TRP A 7 -9.13 -6.23 -4.52
N ASP A 8 -9.87 -5.39 -5.26
CA ASP A 8 -10.69 -5.78 -6.39
C ASP A 8 -10.42 -4.89 -7.61
N LYS A 9 -10.66 -5.45 -8.80
CA LYS A 9 -10.49 -4.72 -10.06
C LYS A 9 -11.54 -3.62 -10.27
N GLU A 10 -12.68 -3.71 -9.57
CA GLU A 10 -13.76 -2.71 -9.65
C GLU A 10 -13.47 -1.48 -8.77
N LYS A 11 -12.34 -1.47 -8.05
CA LYS A 11 -11.84 -0.38 -7.20
C LYS A 11 -12.80 -0.01 -6.07
N LYS A 12 -13.47 -1.02 -5.51
CA LYS A 12 -14.44 -0.84 -4.42
C LYS A 12 -13.78 -0.80 -3.05
N GLU A 13 -12.65 -1.47 -2.88
CA GLU A 13 -11.98 -1.59 -1.60
C GLU A 13 -10.51 -1.15 -1.66
N LEU A 14 -10.27 0.13 -1.32
CA LEU A 14 -8.93 0.71 -1.25
C LEU A 14 -8.13 0.10 -0.09
N ILE A 15 -6.90 -0.33 -0.40
CA ILE A 15 -5.95 -0.88 0.55
C ILE A 15 -5.04 0.23 1.10
N PHE A 16 -4.31 0.88 0.20
CA PHE A 16 -3.37 1.96 0.49
C PHE A 16 -3.12 2.82 -0.75
N THR A 17 -2.57 4.00 -0.52
CA THR A 17 -2.04 4.87 -1.58
C THR A 17 -0.54 5.00 -1.49
N ARG A 18 0.16 4.74 -2.60
CA ARG A 18 1.62 4.86 -2.72
C ARG A 18 1.99 6.22 -3.29
N TYR A 19 2.97 6.90 -2.70
CA TYR A 19 3.51 8.16 -3.21
C TYR A 19 5.03 8.07 -3.40
N ALA A 20 5.52 8.75 -4.45
CA ALA A 20 6.94 9.08 -4.54
C ALA A 20 7.30 10.18 -3.51
N GLY A 21 8.49 10.08 -2.92
CA GLY A 21 8.98 11.04 -1.93
C GLY A 21 8.82 10.55 -0.49
N GLY A 22 9.42 9.39 -0.19
CA GLY A 22 9.55 8.74 1.13
C GLY A 22 10.26 9.56 2.20
N ILE A 23 11.13 8.89 2.96
CA ILE A 23 12.12 9.46 3.88
C ILE A 23 13.50 9.10 3.29
N PRO A 24 14.00 9.87 2.31
CA PRO A 24 15.20 9.51 1.57
C PRO A 24 16.43 9.34 2.47
N GLU A 25 16.50 10.08 3.57
CA GLU A 25 17.56 10.01 4.58
C GLU A 25 17.66 8.62 5.23
N GLU A 26 16.57 7.84 5.22
CA GLU A 26 16.50 6.46 5.71
C GLU A 26 16.56 5.42 4.57
N GLY A 27 16.90 5.85 3.35
CA GLY A 27 16.90 5.00 2.15
C GLY A 27 15.50 4.59 1.70
N LYS A 28 14.44 5.25 2.19
CA LYS A 28 13.05 5.01 1.81
C LYS A 28 12.61 6.07 0.83
N ASP A 29 12.40 5.73 -0.43
CA ASP A 29 12.00 6.69 -1.47
C ASP A 29 10.49 6.70 -1.75
N LEU A 30 9.73 5.81 -1.10
CA LEU A 30 8.28 5.68 -1.26
C LEU A 30 7.53 5.83 0.07
N LYS A 31 6.30 6.35 -0.02
CA LYS A 31 5.35 6.42 1.10
C LYS A 31 4.15 5.52 0.81
N TYR A 32 3.68 4.78 1.81
CA TYR A 32 2.49 3.93 1.73
C TYR A 32 1.51 4.37 2.80
N VAL A 33 0.43 5.01 2.37
CA VAL A 33 -0.58 5.62 3.24
C VAL A 33 -1.77 4.67 3.37
N PHE A 34 -2.02 4.19 4.58
CA PHE A 34 -3.16 3.34 4.90
C PHE A 34 -4.23 4.15 5.65
N ASN A 35 -5.50 3.93 5.33
CA ASN A 35 -6.65 4.63 5.93
C ASN A 35 -7.02 4.11 7.34
N GLY A 36 -6.03 3.62 8.08
CA GLY A 36 -6.21 3.07 9.42
C GLY A 36 -5.33 1.84 9.68
N VAL A 37 -5.13 1.56 10.97
CA VAL A 37 -4.37 0.39 11.43
C VAL A 37 -5.02 -0.91 10.96
N ASP A 38 -6.35 -0.97 10.88
CA ASP A 38 -7.08 -2.17 10.48
C ASP A 38 -6.77 -2.55 9.02
N ASN A 39 -6.69 -1.58 8.10
CA ASN A 39 -6.33 -1.84 6.70
C ASN A 39 -4.88 -2.33 6.58
N LEU A 40 -3.97 -1.74 7.35
CA LEU A 40 -2.58 -2.17 7.43
C LEU A 40 -2.51 -3.62 7.92
N VAL A 41 -3.17 -3.94 9.03
CA VAL A 41 -3.18 -5.28 9.61
C VAL A 41 -3.82 -6.30 8.67
N LYS A 42 -4.94 -5.95 8.02
CA LYS A 42 -5.58 -6.79 7.00
C LYS A 42 -4.60 -7.10 5.87
N PHE A 43 -3.94 -6.07 5.32
CA PHE A 43 -2.97 -6.24 4.24
C PHE A 43 -1.80 -7.15 4.62
N PHE A 44 -1.22 -6.97 5.81
CA PHE A 44 -0.08 -7.78 6.25
C PHE A 44 -0.45 -9.23 6.60
N LYS A 45 -1.70 -9.48 7.02
CA LYS A 45 -2.22 -10.83 7.30
C LYS A 45 -2.65 -11.59 6.06
N GLU A 46 -2.85 -10.91 4.94
CA GLU A 46 -3.30 -11.52 3.70
C GLU A 46 -2.24 -12.47 3.12
N LYS A 47 -2.71 -13.51 2.41
CA LYS A 47 -1.84 -14.49 1.76
C LYS A 47 -0.97 -13.81 0.70
N ASP A 48 0.27 -14.26 0.62
CA ASP A 48 1.29 -13.70 -0.27
C ASP A 48 0.93 -13.81 -1.76
N GLU A 49 0.19 -14.85 -2.13
CA GLU A 49 -0.33 -15.12 -3.48
C GLU A 49 -1.60 -14.33 -3.84
N THR A 50 -2.22 -13.63 -2.88
CA THR A 50 -3.41 -12.81 -3.13
C THR A 50 -3.07 -11.69 -4.12
N ILE A 51 -3.93 -11.54 -5.13
CA ILE A 51 -3.81 -10.50 -6.16
C ILE A 51 -4.51 -9.23 -5.70
N ILE A 52 -3.84 -8.10 -5.89
CA ILE A 52 -4.37 -6.75 -5.72
C ILE A 52 -4.15 -5.96 -7.02
N TYR A 53 -4.89 -4.88 -7.21
CA TYR A 53 -4.89 -4.11 -8.45
C TYR A 53 -4.48 -2.66 -8.18
N SER A 54 -3.63 -2.10 -9.04
CA SER A 54 -3.41 -0.65 -9.04
C SER A 54 -4.60 0.10 -9.65
N GLU A 55 -4.65 1.42 -9.48
CA GLU A 55 -5.63 2.29 -10.14
C GLU A 55 -5.62 2.19 -11.68
N TYR A 56 -4.56 1.64 -12.27
CA TYR A 56 -4.41 1.40 -13.71
C TYR A 56 -4.71 -0.04 -14.13
N ASP A 57 -5.39 -0.81 -13.27
CA ASP A 57 -5.79 -2.21 -13.49
C ASP A 57 -4.61 -3.18 -13.66
N ILE A 58 -3.41 -2.79 -13.20
CA ILE A 58 -2.21 -3.65 -13.23
C ILE A 58 -2.24 -4.58 -12.01
N PRO A 59 -2.13 -5.91 -12.20
CA PRO A 59 -2.14 -6.86 -11.10
C PRO A 59 -0.79 -6.92 -10.38
N TYR A 60 -0.84 -7.03 -9.05
CA TYR A 60 0.30 -7.26 -8.15
C TYR A 60 -0.04 -8.36 -7.16
N THR A 61 0.98 -9.02 -6.62
CA THR A 61 0.79 -9.91 -5.47
C THR A 61 0.99 -9.13 -4.18
N VAL A 62 0.31 -9.55 -3.11
CA VAL A 62 0.56 -9.02 -1.76
C VAL A 62 2.05 -9.19 -1.40
N ALA A 63 2.69 -10.30 -1.78
CA ALA A 63 4.12 -10.51 -1.58
C ALA A 63 5.01 -9.46 -2.25
N SER A 64 4.74 -9.10 -3.52
CA SER A 64 5.57 -8.11 -4.22
C SER A 64 5.44 -6.74 -3.58
N MET A 65 4.24 -6.40 -3.10
CA MET A 65 4.00 -5.14 -2.38
C MET A 65 4.61 -5.12 -0.98
N LYS A 66 4.51 -6.21 -0.20
CA LYS A 66 5.22 -6.34 1.09
C LYS A 66 6.73 -6.15 0.90
N SER A 67 7.30 -6.78 -0.13
CA SER A 67 8.72 -6.63 -0.47
C SER A 67 9.08 -5.19 -0.85
N GLU A 68 8.27 -4.52 -1.66
CA GLU A 68 8.50 -3.11 -2.02
C GLU A 68 8.43 -2.19 -0.79
N ILE A 69 7.44 -2.39 0.08
CA ILE A 69 7.30 -1.65 1.35
C ILE A 69 8.53 -1.86 2.24
N ILE A 70 8.96 -3.11 2.44
CA ILE A 70 10.12 -3.42 3.29
C ILE A 70 11.39 -2.75 2.74
N ASN A 71 11.60 -2.80 1.43
CA ASN A 71 12.83 -2.29 0.82
C ASN A 71 12.83 -0.76 0.69
N ARG A 72 11.70 -0.16 0.30
CA ARG A 72 11.62 1.23 -0.18
C ARG A 72 10.61 2.11 0.56
N GLY A 73 9.71 1.51 1.33
CA GLY A 73 8.55 2.19 1.89
C GLY A 73 8.73 2.74 3.30
N ALA A 74 8.22 3.95 3.51
CA ALA A 74 7.78 4.44 4.81
C ALA A 74 6.25 4.25 4.91
N ILE A 75 5.78 3.61 5.99
CA ILE A 75 4.35 3.39 6.24
C ILE A 75 3.78 4.59 7.00
N LEU A 76 2.68 5.14 6.51
CA LEU A 76 1.90 6.20 7.14
C LEU A 76 0.50 5.68 7.40
N ILE A 77 -0.06 6.02 8.55
CA ILE A 77 -1.42 5.66 8.94
C ILE A 77 -2.21 6.95 9.10
N GLU A 78 -3.24 7.14 8.30
CA GLU A 78 -4.15 8.27 8.48
C GLU A 78 -4.97 8.05 9.74
N VAL A 79 -4.72 8.90 10.74
CA VAL A 79 -5.52 8.95 11.95
C VAL A 79 -6.56 10.03 11.75
N VAL A 80 -7.78 9.64 11.37
CA VAL A 80 -8.91 10.57 11.32
C VAL A 80 -9.21 10.99 12.77
N SER A 81 -8.77 12.19 13.15
CA SER A 81 -9.15 12.80 14.41
C SER A 81 -10.64 13.15 14.32
N ARG A 82 -11.46 12.47 15.13
CA ARG A 82 -12.88 12.82 15.32
C ARG A 82 -13.01 14.06 16.19
#